data_AF-A0AAW4UF52-F1
#
_entry.id   AF-A0AAW4UF52-F1
#
_cell.length_a   1.000
_cell.length_b   1.000
_cell.length_c   1.000
_cell.angle_alpha   90.00
_cell.angle_beta   90.00
_cell.angle_gamma   90.00
#
_symmetry.space_group_name_H-M   'P 1'
#
loop_
_entity.id
_entity.type
_entity.pdbx_description
1 polymer ?
#
loop_
_entity_poly.entity_id
_entity_poly.type
_entity_poly.pdbx_seq_one_letter_code
_entity_poly.pdbx_strand_id
1 'polypeptide(L)'
;MKGKHKIVVKNNRLHYEFEIKRNITIIKGDSATGKTTLINMIRQFANLGNASGIEIECDATCTVLEGNMWQMLLKNLSGNIIFIDEENQFIRQQEFAELVKVSDNYFVIITRENLYNLPYSVEEIYGLYSSGKYQNTKQIYQEMYHIYPLNQDLSCKPDKIIVEDTNSGYEYFKAISKEKNIVCESAGGKTKIFAMLEQLKAETESICVIADGAAIGPEMDALYKMSVEKGNIKLYLPESFEWIILSSELLEDKEIKDIMDKPENYIESQEYFSWERFFTKLLVDKTAGTYLKYQKGKLNPTYLHEKNKNIILRNIKNSIDF
;
A
#
# COMPACT_ATOMS: atom_id res chain seq x y z
N MET A 1 -10.42 -5.44 -12.18
CA MET A 1 -9.74 -4.29 -12.78
C MET A 1 -8.28 -4.40 -12.42
N LYS A 2 -7.44 -3.94 -13.33
CA LYS A 2 -6.02 -3.73 -13.10
C LYS A 2 -5.57 -2.50 -13.87
N GLY A 3 -4.36 -2.07 -13.59
CA GLY A 3 -3.71 -0.97 -14.26
C GLY A 3 -3.77 0.31 -13.44
N LYS A 4 -3.33 1.36 -14.12
CA LYS A 4 -3.18 2.70 -13.59
C LYS A 4 -4.24 3.60 -14.21
N HIS A 5 -5.00 4.29 -13.37
CA HIS A 5 -6.14 5.10 -13.79
C HIS A 5 -5.88 6.55 -13.43
N LYS A 6 -5.76 7.39 -14.46
CA LYS A 6 -5.71 8.83 -14.30
C LYS A 6 -7.13 9.36 -14.16
N ILE A 7 -7.36 10.18 -13.15
CA ILE A 7 -8.66 10.77 -12.83
C ILE A 7 -8.51 12.29 -12.86
N VAL A 8 -9.28 12.93 -13.74
CA VAL A 8 -9.43 14.38 -13.77
C VAL A 8 -10.89 14.73 -13.47
N VAL A 9 -11.11 15.56 -12.46
CA VAL A 9 -12.45 16.08 -12.11
C VAL A 9 -12.37 17.59 -12.05
N LYS A 10 -13.07 18.28 -12.96
CA LYS A 10 -12.93 19.75 -13.08
C LYS A 10 -14.24 20.46 -13.35
N ASN A 11 -14.29 21.73 -12.96
CA ASN A 11 -15.33 22.70 -13.33
C ASN A 11 -14.67 24.08 -13.50
N ASN A 12 -15.46 25.14 -13.67
CA ASN A 12 -14.93 26.50 -13.87
C ASN A 12 -14.04 27.04 -12.73
N ARG A 13 -14.05 26.43 -11.55
CA ARG A 13 -13.33 26.88 -10.34
C ARG A 13 -12.28 25.90 -9.83
N LEU A 14 -12.51 24.60 -9.97
CA LEU A 14 -11.69 23.55 -9.37
C LEU A 14 -11.19 22.59 -10.43
N HIS A 15 -9.97 22.09 -10.23
CA HIS A 15 -9.36 21.08 -11.06
C HIS A 15 -8.66 20.07 -10.15
N TYR A 16 -9.18 18.85 -10.07
CA TYR A 16 -8.53 17.73 -9.41
C TYR A 16 -7.87 16.87 -10.48
N GLU A 17 -6.59 16.55 -10.29
CA GLU A 17 -5.85 15.65 -11.17
C GLU A 17 -4.96 14.76 -10.31
N PHE A 18 -5.20 13.46 -10.42
CA PHE A 18 -4.42 12.44 -9.70
C PHE A 18 -4.51 11.10 -10.40
N GLU A 19 -3.74 10.14 -9.91
CA GLU A 19 -3.63 8.83 -10.51
C GLU A 19 -3.57 7.77 -9.41
N ILE A 20 -4.31 6.68 -9.62
CA ILE A 20 -4.34 5.54 -8.70
C ILE A 20 -3.91 4.28 -9.44
N LYS A 21 -3.23 3.36 -8.76
CA LYS A 21 -2.70 2.13 -9.37
C LYS A 21 -3.09 0.85 -8.63
N ARG A 22 -3.84 0.96 -7.52
CA ARG A 22 -4.32 -0.18 -6.74
C ARG A 22 -5.81 -0.11 -6.48
N ASN A 23 -6.35 -1.27 -6.11
CA ASN A 23 -7.76 -1.43 -5.79
C ASN A 23 -8.24 -0.59 -4.60
N ILE A 24 -7.37 -0.21 -3.66
CA ILE A 24 -7.76 0.58 -2.49
C ILE A 24 -6.80 1.76 -2.33
N THR A 25 -7.34 2.96 -2.43
CA THR A 25 -6.67 4.23 -2.19
C THR A 25 -7.37 4.98 -1.06
N ILE A 26 -6.60 5.41 -0.06
CA ILE A 26 -7.08 6.18 1.09
C ILE A 26 -6.67 7.63 0.93
N ILE A 27 -7.63 8.54 1.02
CA ILE A 27 -7.35 9.98 1.09
C ILE A 27 -7.66 10.46 2.51
N LYS A 28 -6.63 10.81 3.28
CA LYS A 28 -6.76 11.41 4.61
C LYS A 28 -6.57 12.94 4.56
N GLY A 29 -6.79 13.59 5.69
CA GLY A 29 -6.37 14.96 5.96
C GLY A 29 -7.42 15.78 6.68
N ASP A 30 -7.02 16.99 7.07
CA ASP A 30 -7.83 17.91 7.86
C ASP A 30 -9.06 18.44 7.12
N SER A 31 -9.94 19.13 7.84
CA SER A 31 -11.14 19.72 7.26
C SER A 31 -10.77 20.77 6.19
N ALA A 32 -11.65 20.98 5.22
CA ALA A 32 -11.55 22.03 4.21
C ALA A 32 -10.43 21.91 3.14
N THR A 33 -9.82 20.73 2.93
CA THR A 33 -8.84 20.52 1.85
C THR A 33 -9.47 20.14 0.49
N GLY A 34 -10.79 20.28 0.33
CA GLY A 34 -11.49 19.96 -0.93
C GLY A 34 -11.84 18.48 -1.14
N LYS A 35 -11.67 17.61 -0.14
CA LYS A 35 -12.04 16.18 -0.16
C LYS A 35 -13.54 15.94 -0.43
N THR A 36 -14.40 16.47 0.43
CA THR A 36 -15.86 16.39 0.27
C THR A 36 -16.32 17.05 -1.03
N THR A 37 -15.64 18.12 -1.45
CA THR A 37 -15.93 18.80 -2.72
C THR A 37 -15.68 17.90 -3.93
N LEU A 38 -14.61 17.10 -3.94
CA LEU A 38 -14.35 16.11 -4.99
C LEU A 38 -15.50 15.11 -5.10
N ILE A 39 -15.91 14.49 -3.99
CA ILE A 39 -17.03 13.52 -3.99
C ILE A 39 -18.33 14.19 -4.42
N ASN A 40 -18.62 15.38 -3.92
CA ASN A 40 -19.81 16.13 -4.31
C ASN A 40 -19.83 16.44 -5.81
N MET A 41 -18.68 16.73 -6.43
CA MET A 41 -18.59 16.95 -7.86
C MET A 41 -18.90 15.68 -8.64
N ILE A 42 -18.34 14.54 -8.23
CA ILE A 42 -18.62 13.24 -8.87
C ILE A 42 -20.10 12.87 -8.71
N ARG A 43 -20.68 13.06 -7.52
CA ARG A 43 -22.12 12.84 -7.26
C ARG A 43 -23.00 13.70 -8.16
N GLN A 44 -22.68 14.98 -8.31
CA GLN A 44 -23.44 15.91 -9.17
C GLN A 44 -23.35 15.50 -10.64
N PHE A 45 -22.17 15.10 -11.11
CA PHE A 45 -21.99 14.61 -12.47
C PHE A 45 -22.80 13.32 -12.71
N ALA A 46 -22.79 12.37 -11.77
CA ALA A 46 -23.58 11.14 -11.88
C ALA A 46 -25.09 11.41 -12.00
N ASN A 47 -25.59 12.46 -11.34
CA ASN A 47 -27.02 12.80 -11.34
C ASN A 47 -27.45 13.66 -12.54
N LEU A 48 -26.61 14.60 -12.98
CA LEU A 48 -26.99 15.63 -13.97
C LEU A 48 -26.20 15.53 -15.29
N GLY A 49 -25.19 14.68 -15.35
CA GLY A 49 -24.24 14.60 -16.46
C GLY A 49 -23.64 15.98 -16.76
N ASN A 50 -23.55 16.31 -18.05
CA ASN A 50 -23.01 17.58 -18.54
C ASN A 50 -23.75 18.83 -18.02
N ALA A 51 -25.02 18.71 -17.59
CA ALA A 51 -25.76 19.84 -17.04
C ALA A 51 -25.24 20.30 -15.66
N SER A 52 -24.42 19.47 -14.98
CA SER A 52 -23.73 19.86 -13.75
C SER A 52 -22.65 20.94 -13.96
N GLY A 53 -22.17 21.13 -15.19
CA GLY A 53 -20.99 21.96 -15.47
C GLY A 53 -19.67 21.35 -14.96
N ILE A 54 -19.68 20.05 -14.72
CA ILE A 54 -18.53 19.26 -14.27
C ILE A 54 -18.11 18.35 -15.41
N GLU A 55 -16.79 18.22 -15.59
CA GLU A 55 -16.16 17.29 -16.52
C GLU A 55 -15.37 16.26 -15.73
N ILE A 56 -15.54 14.99 -16.06
CA ILE A 56 -14.77 13.87 -15.52
C ILE A 56 -14.06 13.18 -16.69
N GLU A 57 -12.74 13.10 -16.62
CA GLU A 57 -11.92 12.34 -17.57
C GLU A 57 -11.26 11.18 -16.81
N CYS A 58 -11.63 9.96 -17.19
CA CYS A 58 -11.05 8.72 -16.69
C CYS A 58 -11.34 7.61 -17.71
N ASP A 59 -10.47 6.60 -17.77
CA ASP A 59 -10.67 5.40 -18.58
C ASP A 59 -11.66 4.40 -17.95
N ALA A 60 -11.98 4.58 -16.66
CA ALA A 60 -13.00 3.84 -15.94
C ALA A 60 -14.14 4.77 -15.46
N THR A 61 -15.31 4.19 -15.22
CA THR A 61 -16.47 4.97 -14.73
C THR A 61 -16.25 5.36 -13.27
N CYS A 62 -16.29 6.66 -12.97
CA CYS A 62 -16.22 7.20 -11.61
C CYS A 62 -17.63 7.32 -11.02
N THR A 63 -17.88 6.71 -9.87
CA THR A 63 -19.18 6.75 -9.19
C THR A 63 -19.03 6.91 -7.69
N VAL A 64 -20.09 7.35 -7.01
CA VAL A 64 -20.13 7.47 -5.54
C VAL A 64 -20.97 6.33 -4.98
N LEU A 65 -20.45 5.65 -3.95
CA LEU A 65 -21.18 4.62 -3.21
C LEU A 65 -21.57 5.15 -1.83
N GLU A 66 -22.87 5.24 -1.57
CA GLU A 66 -23.42 5.81 -0.34
C GLU A 66 -24.78 5.22 0.03
N GLY A 67 -25.19 5.44 1.28
CA GLY A 67 -26.53 5.11 1.78
C GLY A 67 -26.76 3.62 2.11
N ASN A 68 -27.97 3.30 2.53
CA ASN A 68 -28.29 2.00 3.13
C ASN A 68 -28.30 0.83 2.13
N MET A 69 -28.43 1.11 0.83
CA MET A 69 -28.48 0.10 -0.23
C MET A 69 -27.10 -0.23 -0.81
N TRP A 70 -26.01 0.24 -0.17
CA TRP A 70 -24.64 0.10 -0.67
C TRP A 70 -24.26 -1.34 -1.05
N GLN A 71 -24.73 -2.35 -0.31
CA GLN A 71 -24.43 -3.76 -0.60
C GLN A 71 -24.99 -4.20 -1.95
N MET A 72 -26.23 -3.83 -2.24
CA MET A 72 -26.89 -4.15 -3.50
C MET A 72 -26.23 -3.39 -4.65
N LEU A 73 -25.91 -2.11 -4.43
CA LEU A 73 -25.24 -1.30 -5.44
C LEU A 73 -23.86 -1.86 -5.78
N LEU A 74 -23.01 -2.09 -4.77
CA LEU A 74 -21.66 -2.59 -4.96
C LEU A 74 -21.61 -3.93 -5.70
N LYS A 75 -22.54 -4.86 -5.39
CA LYS A 75 -22.65 -6.16 -6.08
C LYS A 75 -22.97 -6.05 -7.58
N ASN A 76 -23.54 -4.93 -8.02
CA ASN A 76 -23.90 -4.70 -9.42
C ASN A 76 -22.91 -3.78 -10.16
N LEU A 77 -21.88 -3.28 -9.47
CA LEU A 77 -20.82 -2.47 -10.08
C LEU A 77 -19.68 -3.38 -10.53
N SER A 78 -19.19 -3.15 -11.74
CA SER A 78 -18.01 -3.84 -12.29
C SER A 78 -17.15 -2.87 -13.10
N GLY A 79 -15.84 -2.91 -12.86
CA GLY A 79 -14.87 -2.04 -13.54
C GLY A 79 -15.02 -0.53 -13.25
N ASN A 80 -15.52 -0.15 -12.07
CA ASN A 80 -15.69 1.26 -11.65
C ASN A 80 -14.59 1.73 -10.70
N ILE A 81 -14.36 3.04 -10.68
CA ILE A 81 -13.67 3.74 -9.60
C ILE A 81 -14.73 4.30 -8.66
N ILE A 82 -14.81 3.70 -7.46
CA ILE A 82 -15.85 3.95 -6.48
C ILE A 82 -15.32 4.89 -5.42
N PHE A 83 -15.92 6.07 -5.32
CA PHE A 83 -15.62 7.08 -4.31
C PHE A 83 -16.55 6.93 -3.11
N ILE A 84 -15.99 6.97 -1.90
CA ILE A 84 -16.74 6.82 -0.65
C ILE A 84 -16.29 7.90 0.33
N ASP A 85 -17.25 8.61 0.91
CA ASP A 85 -17.00 9.64 1.92
C ASP A 85 -17.02 9.08 3.35
N GLU A 86 -16.37 9.76 4.29
CA GLU A 86 -16.15 9.32 5.67
C GLU A 86 -17.44 9.18 6.47
N GLU A 87 -18.51 9.86 6.04
CA GLU A 87 -19.84 9.75 6.64
C GLU A 87 -20.44 8.34 6.51
N ASN A 88 -19.98 7.54 5.54
CA ASN A 88 -20.46 6.19 5.28
C ASN A 88 -19.88 5.18 6.27
N GLN A 89 -20.56 4.99 7.39
CA GLN A 89 -20.13 4.10 8.48
C GLN A 89 -19.91 2.63 8.08
N PHE A 90 -20.43 2.19 6.93
CA PHE A 90 -20.26 0.82 6.43
C PHE A 90 -18.82 0.50 6.02
N ILE A 91 -17.96 1.50 5.74
CA ILE A 91 -16.57 1.26 5.33
C ILE A 91 -15.75 0.50 6.38
N ARG A 92 -16.20 0.51 7.64
CA ARG A 92 -15.59 -0.22 8.75
C ARG A 92 -16.11 -1.64 8.91
N GLN A 93 -17.21 -2.00 8.26
CA GLN A 93 -17.86 -3.29 8.44
C GLN A 93 -17.05 -4.40 7.75
N GLN A 94 -17.08 -5.60 8.34
CA GLN A 94 -16.41 -6.76 7.75
C GLN A 94 -17.06 -7.12 6.40
N GLU A 95 -18.38 -6.98 6.32
CA GLU A 95 -19.17 -7.21 5.12
C GLU A 95 -18.74 -6.33 3.95
N PHE A 96 -18.28 -5.10 4.23
CA PHE A 96 -17.74 -4.22 3.19
C PHE A 96 -16.42 -4.78 2.64
N ALA A 97 -15.50 -5.15 3.53
CA ALA A 97 -14.23 -5.75 3.12
C ALA A 97 -14.40 -7.07 2.35
N GLU A 98 -15.39 -7.88 2.72
CA GLU A 98 -15.73 -9.12 2.00
C GLU A 98 -16.20 -8.85 0.56
N LEU A 99 -16.97 -7.78 0.35
CA LEU A 99 -17.41 -7.38 -0.99
C LEU A 99 -16.28 -6.73 -1.80
N VAL A 100 -15.44 -5.90 -1.17
CA VAL A 100 -14.24 -5.32 -1.81
C VAL A 100 -13.29 -6.44 -2.29
N LYS A 101 -13.09 -7.47 -1.47
CA LYS A 101 -12.18 -8.58 -1.75
C LYS A 101 -12.49 -9.36 -3.03
N VAL A 102 -13.77 -9.45 -3.41
CA VAL A 102 -14.23 -10.19 -4.60
C VAL A 102 -14.67 -9.27 -5.74
N SER A 103 -14.49 -7.95 -5.55
CA SER A 103 -14.88 -6.92 -6.50
C SER A 103 -13.75 -6.65 -7.48
N ASP A 104 -14.12 -6.43 -8.74
CA ASP A 104 -13.21 -5.99 -9.80
C ASP A 104 -13.15 -4.45 -9.92
N ASN A 105 -13.68 -3.71 -8.94
CA ASN A 105 -13.64 -2.25 -8.86
C ASN A 105 -12.39 -1.72 -8.11
N TYR A 106 -12.05 -0.44 -8.32
CA TYR A 106 -11.12 0.31 -7.49
C TYR A 106 -11.90 1.22 -6.53
N PHE A 107 -11.35 1.47 -5.34
CA PHE A 107 -12.01 2.18 -4.25
C PHE A 107 -11.14 3.35 -3.80
N VAL A 108 -11.69 4.56 -3.90
CA VAL A 108 -11.10 5.78 -3.35
C VAL A 108 -11.91 6.17 -2.12
N ILE A 109 -11.34 5.90 -0.94
CA ILE A 109 -12.03 6.09 0.34
C ILE A 109 -11.46 7.32 1.03
N ILE A 110 -12.32 8.31 1.25
CA ILE A 110 -12.01 9.48 2.05
C ILE A 110 -12.34 9.14 3.50
N THR A 111 -11.34 9.11 4.37
CA THR A 111 -11.54 8.87 5.80
C THR A 111 -10.31 9.28 6.60
N ARG A 112 -10.53 9.66 7.86
CA ARG A 112 -9.46 9.83 8.86
C ARG A 112 -9.22 8.57 9.68
N GLU A 113 -10.14 7.61 9.63
CA GLU A 113 -10.10 6.40 10.43
C GLU A 113 -9.23 5.32 9.78
N ASN A 114 -8.65 4.43 10.58
CA ASN A 114 -7.94 3.27 10.09
C ASN A 114 -8.94 2.15 9.75
N LEU A 115 -8.86 1.63 8.53
CA LEU A 115 -9.76 0.58 8.04
C LEU A 115 -9.11 -0.79 8.18
N TYR A 116 -9.08 -1.34 9.40
CA TYR A 116 -8.38 -2.59 9.73
C TYR A 116 -8.86 -3.84 8.97
N ASN A 117 -10.08 -3.80 8.41
CA ASN A 117 -10.61 -4.89 7.59
C ASN A 117 -10.08 -4.88 6.14
N LEU A 118 -9.37 -3.82 5.72
CA LEU A 118 -8.86 -3.63 4.37
C LEU A 118 -7.33 -3.64 4.32
N PRO A 119 -6.70 -4.41 3.41
CA PRO A 119 -5.25 -4.47 3.27
C PRO A 119 -4.76 -3.42 2.25
N TYR A 120 -4.85 -2.14 2.61
CA TYR A 120 -4.33 -1.07 1.74
C TYR A 120 -2.83 -0.83 1.97
N SER A 121 -2.15 -0.43 0.90
CA SER A 121 -0.71 -0.18 0.91
C SER A 121 -0.38 1.16 1.57
N VAL A 122 0.79 1.24 2.20
CA VAL A 122 1.36 2.52 2.66
C VAL A 122 1.53 3.53 1.52
N GLU A 123 1.79 3.05 0.30
CA GLU A 123 1.93 3.89 -0.88
C GLU A 123 0.59 4.50 -1.32
N GLU A 124 -0.54 3.89 -0.95
CA GLU A 124 -1.86 4.31 -1.39
C GLU A 124 -2.58 5.17 -0.35
N ILE A 125 -1.81 5.88 0.48
CA ILE A 125 -2.33 6.79 1.52
C ILE A 125 -1.90 8.22 1.21
N TYR A 126 -2.87 9.03 0.82
CA TYR A 126 -2.66 10.36 0.28
C TYR A 126 -3.35 11.44 1.09
N GLY A 127 -2.81 12.66 1.04
CA GLY A 127 -3.52 13.88 1.36
C GLY A 127 -3.85 14.65 0.08
N LEU A 128 -4.76 15.60 0.17
CA LEU A 128 -5.05 16.57 -0.90
C LEU A 128 -4.55 17.96 -0.51
N TYR A 129 -3.94 18.65 -1.48
CA TYR A 129 -3.49 20.03 -1.31
C TYR A 129 -3.68 20.85 -2.58
N SER A 130 -3.82 22.15 -2.39
CA SER A 130 -3.86 23.12 -3.49
C SER A 130 -2.43 23.33 -3.99
N SER A 131 -2.13 22.92 -5.23
CA SER A 131 -0.75 22.86 -5.71
C SER A 131 -0.17 24.21 -6.11
N GLY A 132 -1.01 25.23 -6.30
CA GLY A 132 -0.59 26.59 -6.66
C GLY A 132 0.16 26.69 -8.00
N LYS A 133 0.38 25.57 -8.74
CA LYS A 133 1.21 25.49 -9.96
C LYS A 133 0.70 26.34 -11.11
N TYR A 134 -0.53 26.84 -11.03
CA TYR A 134 -1.18 27.64 -12.06
C TYR A 134 -1.82 28.91 -11.48
N GLN A 135 -1.01 29.76 -10.82
CA GLN A 135 -1.45 31.01 -10.18
C GLN A 135 -2.19 31.98 -11.14
N ASN A 136 -1.99 31.86 -12.45
CA ASN A 136 -2.62 32.70 -13.48
C ASN A 136 -3.85 32.06 -14.15
N THR A 137 -4.34 30.91 -13.66
CA THR A 137 -5.58 30.30 -14.15
C THR A 137 -6.75 30.66 -13.23
N LYS A 138 -7.97 30.69 -13.78
CA LYS A 138 -9.18 30.89 -12.98
C LYS A 138 -9.49 29.69 -12.05
N GLN A 139 -8.82 28.56 -12.25
CA GLN A 139 -9.07 27.30 -11.53
C GLN A 139 -8.04 27.08 -10.41
N ILE A 140 -8.51 26.53 -9.29
CA ILE A 140 -7.66 26.04 -8.20
C ILE A 140 -7.33 24.57 -8.48
N TYR A 141 -6.05 24.27 -8.63
CA TYR A 141 -5.56 22.92 -8.88
C TYR A 141 -5.31 22.19 -7.57
N GLN A 142 -5.85 20.98 -7.49
CA GLN A 142 -5.77 20.08 -6.35
C GLN A 142 -5.01 18.82 -6.77
N GLU A 143 -3.98 18.48 -6.01
CA GLU A 143 -3.12 17.33 -6.26
C GLU A 143 -3.05 16.43 -5.01
N MET A 144 -2.70 15.16 -5.23
CA MET A 144 -2.40 14.22 -4.16
C MET A 144 -0.93 14.28 -3.76
N TYR A 145 -0.66 14.08 -2.48
CA TYR A 145 0.68 13.83 -1.95
C TYR A 145 0.67 12.64 -1.00
N HIS A 146 1.74 11.86 -0.97
CA HIS A 146 1.87 10.76 0.00
C HIS A 146 1.99 11.33 1.41
N ILE A 147 1.17 10.84 2.34
CA ILE A 147 1.23 11.28 3.74
C ILE A 147 2.49 10.77 4.43
N TYR A 148 2.90 9.55 4.10
CA TYR A 148 4.12 8.96 4.63
C TYR A 148 5.22 8.98 3.56
N PRO A 149 6.37 9.60 3.83
CA PRO A 149 7.49 9.58 2.90
C PRO A 149 8.05 8.17 2.76
N LEU A 150 8.09 7.66 1.53
CA LEU A 150 8.62 6.33 1.20
C LEU A 150 10.17 6.29 1.25
N ASN A 151 10.82 7.45 1.17
CA ASN A 151 12.28 7.58 1.14
C ASN A 151 12.83 7.89 2.54
N GLN A 152 12.58 7.02 3.52
CA GLN A 152 13.31 7.09 4.78
C GLN A 152 14.76 6.66 4.54
N ASP A 153 15.71 7.46 4.99
CA ASP A 153 17.10 7.04 5.06
C ASP A 153 17.25 6.00 6.18
N LEU A 154 17.52 4.74 5.78
CA LEU A 154 17.83 3.61 6.68
C LEU A 154 19.31 3.18 6.55
N SER A 155 20.20 4.09 6.12
CA SER A 155 21.66 3.88 6.06
C SER A 155 22.34 3.71 7.42
N CYS A 156 21.59 3.69 8.53
CA CYS A 156 22.12 3.39 9.85
C CYS A 156 21.97 1.91 10.18
N LYS A 157 23.06 1.27 10.61
CA LYS A 157 23.02 -0.10 11.12
C LYS A 157 22.15 -0.18 12.39
N PRO A 158 21.08 -1.00 12.41
CA PRO A 158 20.22 -1.12 13.58
C PRO A 158 20.82 -2.05 14.64
N ASP A 159 20.52 -1.78 15.91
CA ASP A 159 20.82 -2.66 17.05
C ASP A 159 19.81 -3.82 17.12
N LYS A 160 18.56 -3.54 16.73
CA LYS A 160 17.46 -4.50 16.73
C LYS A 160 16.62 -4.41 15.45
N ILE A 161 16.21 -5.58 14.95
CA ILE A 161 15.26 -5.73 13.85
C ILE A 161 13.99 -6.39 14.37
N ILE A 162 12.85 -5.78 14.05
CA ILE A 162 11.52 -6.36 14.28
C ILE A 162 10.92 -6.69 12.92
N VAL A 163 10.60 -7.96 12.69
CA VAL A 163 9.96 -8.42 11.46
C VAL A 163 8.50 -8.69 11.74
N GLU A 164 7.60 -8.24 10.87
CA GLU A 164 6.16 -8.49 10.99
C GLU A 164 5.83 -10.00 11.04
N ASP A 165 6.38 -10.74 10.09
CA ASP A 165 6.06 -12.14 9.82
C ASP A 165 6.68 -13.11 10.85
N THR A 166 6.20 -14.34 10.86
CA THR A 166 6.76 -15.49 11.60
C THR A 166 7.35 -16.56 10.69
N ASN A 167 7.13 -16.46 9.38
CA ASN A 167 7.46 -17.49 8.42
C ASN A 167 8.73 -17.14 7.61
N SER A 168 8.72 -17.42 6.30
CA SER A 168 9.90 -17.33 5.43
C SER A 168 10.61 -15.97 5.47
N GLY A 169 9.87 -14.87 5.56
CA GLY A 169 10.48 -13.54 5.71
C GLY A 169 11.28 -13.42 7.01
N TYR A 170 10.69 -13.85 8.12
CA TYR A 170 11.38 -13.87 9.42
C TYR A 170 12.59 -14.80 9.43
N GLU A 171 12.48 -16.01 8.86
CA GLU A 171 13.61 -16.95 8.79
C GLU A 171 14.80 -16.37 8.03
N TYR A 172 14.53 -15.64 6.94
CA TYR A 172 15.55 -14.97 6.15
C TYR A 172 16.25 -13.85 6.94
N PHE A 173 15.48 -12.90 7.47
CA PHE A 173 16.04 -11.78 8.22
C PHE A 173 16.74 -12.22 9.50
N LYS A 174 16.20 -13.22 10.22
CA LYS A 174 16.84 -13.79 11.41
C LYS A 174 18.22 -14.38 11.10
N ALA A 175 18.37 -15.07 9.98
CA ALA A 175 19.65 -15.64 9.57
C ALA A 175 20.68 -14.53 9.28
N ILE A 176 20.28 -13.48 8.56
CA ILE A 176 21.14 -12.32 8.26
C ILE A 176 21.54 -11.60 9.54
N SER A 177 20.57 -11.27 10.40
CA SER A 177 20.82 -10.56 11.65
C SER A 177 21.79 -11.32 12.55
N LYS A 178 21.68 -12.66 12.59
CA LYS A 178 22.61 -13.51 13.33
C LYS A 178 24.06 -13.39 12.85
N GLU A 179 24.29 -13.32 11.54
CA GLU A 179 25.64 -13.14 10.98
C GLU A 179 26.21 -11.75 11.27
N LYS A 180 25.34 -10.76 11.48
CA LYS A 180 25.70 -9.36 11.73
C LYS A 180 25.71 -8.96 13.20
N ASN A 181 25.44 -9.92 14.08
CA ASN A 181 25.26 -9.73 15.53
C ASN A 181 24.17 -8.68 15.87
N ILE A 182 23.07 -8.69 15.12
CA ILE A 182 21.90 -7.84 15.33
C ILE A 182 20.78 -8.68 15.97
N VAL A 183 20.09 -8.14 16.97
CA VAL A 183 18.94 -8.82 17.57
C VAL A 183 17.78 -8.84 16.58
N CYS A 184 17.17 -10.00 16.33
CA CYS A 184 16.02 -10.12 15.42
C CYS A 184 14.85 -10.86 16.07
N GLU A 185 13.73 -10.17 16.17
CA GLU A 185 12.50 -10.65 16.78
C GLU A 185 11.34 -10.55 15.80
N SER A 186 10.38 -11.47 15.91
CA SER A 186 9.17 -11.48 15.09
C SER A 186 8.02 -10.88 15.89
N ALA A 187 7.27 -9.93 15.31
CA ALA A 187 6.05 -9.40 15.89
C ALA A 187 4.88 -10.40 15.83
N GLY A 188 4.84 -11.26 14.82
CA GLY A 188 3.76 -12.24 14.64
C GLY A 188 2.45 -11.62 14.16
N GLY A 189 2.58 -10.65 13.25
CA GLY A 189 1.50 -9.94 12.56
C GLY A 189 1.56 -8.42 12.76
N LYS A 190 1.11 -7.66 11.75
CA LYS A 190 1.12 -6.19 11.74
C LYS A 190 0.57 -5.53 13.00
N THR A 191 -0.54 -6.02 13.55
CA THR A 191 -1.22 -5.44 14.71
C THR A 191 -0.39 -5.52 16.00
N LYS A 192 0.64 -6.38 16.06
CA LYS A 192 1.49 -6.57 17.24
C LYS A 192 2.76 -5.74 17.22
N ILE A 193 3.13 -5.18 16.07
CA ILE A 193 4.35 -4.38 15.91
C ILE A 193 4.34 -3.20 16.89
N PHE A 194 3.22 -2.46 16.93
CA PHE A 194 3.08 -1.28 17.80
C PHE A 194 3.25 -1.65 19.28
N ALA A 195 2.52 -2.65 19.75
CA ALA A 195 2.59 -3.10 21.15
C ALA A 195 4.00 -3.59 21.54
N MET A 196 4.71 -4.22 20.61
CA MET A 196 6.09 -4.67 20.83
C MET A 196 7.06 -3.49 20.95
N LEU A 197 6.89 -2.45 20.13
CA LEU A 197 7.69 -1.24 20.19
C LEU A 197 7.44 -0.43 21.47
N GLU A 198 6.19 -0.37 21.96
CA GLU A 198 5.87 0.29 23.25
C GLU A 198 6.56 -0.38 24.46
N GLN A 199 6.81 -1.68 24.40
CA GLN A 199 7.49 -2.41 25.47
C GLN A 199 9.00 -2.18 25.50
N LEU A 200 9.58 -1.64 24.42
CA LEU A 200 11.01 -1.35 24.35
C LEU A 200 11.31 -0.08 25.16
N LYS A 201 11.96 -0.29 26.32
CA LYS A 201 12.33 0.77 27.26
C LYS A 201 13.59 1.56 26.86
N ALA A 202 14.30 1.13 25.82
CA ALA A 202 15.60 1.69 25.45
C ALA A 202 15.44 2.82 24.43
N GLU A 203 15.51 4.06 24.91
CA GLU A 203 15.53 5.28 24.07
C GLU A 203 16.80 5.41 23.21
N THR A 204 17.76 4.49 23.38
CA THR A 204 19.08 4.55 22.73
C THR A 204 19.31 3.49 21.66
N GLU A 205 18.52 2.41 21.61
CA GLU A 205 18.70 1.34 20.60
C GLU A 205 18.14 1.80 19.26
N SER A 206 18.92 1.69 18.17
CA SER A 206 18.40 1.88 16.83
C SER A 206 17.58 0.65 16.41
N ILE A 207 16.31 0.86 16.05
CA ILE A 207 15.39 -0.22 15.71
C ILE A 207 14.97 -0.08 14.25
N CYS A 208 15.07 -1.17 13.48
CA CYS A 208 14.50 -1.28 12.15
C CYS A 208 13.30 -2.21 12.16
N VAL A 209 12.13 -1.70 11.79
CA VAL A 209 10.91 -2.48 11.59
C VAL A 209 10.82 -2.87 10.12
N ILE A 210 10.62 -4.15 9.85
CA ILE A 210 10.42 -4.70 8.51
C ILE A 210 9.00 -5.28 8.44
N ALA A 211 8.15 -4.74 7.58
CA ALA A 211 6.75 -5.13 7.45
C ALA A 211 6.25 -5.05 6.00
N ASP A 212 5.15 -5.75 5.71
CA ASP A 212 4.60 -5.83 4.35
C ASP A 212 3.86 -4.53 3.99
N GLY A 213 4.56 -3.64 3.29
CA GLY A 213 4.10 -2.33 2.83
C GLY A 213 2.82 -2.38 1.99
N ALA A 214 2.54 -3.51 1.32
CA ALA A 214 1.32 -3.70 0.55
C ALA A 214 0.04 -3.77 1.42
N ALA A 215 0.16 -4.04 2.73
CA ALA A 215 -0.99 -4.27 3.61
C ALA A 215 -0.86 -3.66 5.03
N ILE A 216 0.22 -2.93 5.32
CA ILE A 216 0.49 -2.29 6.61
C ILE A 216 -0.29 -0.98 6.81
N GLY A 217 -0.99 -0.48 5.79
CA GLY A 217 -1.65 0.82 5.79
C GLY A 217 -2.51 1.15 7.02
N PRO A 218 -3.33 0.22 7.56
CA PRO A 218 -4.09 0.44 8.80
C PRO A 218 -3.26 0.80 10.04
N GLU A 219 -1.99 0.40 10.10
CA GLU A 219 -1.12 0.64 11.26
C GLU A 219 -0.27 1.90 11.10
N MET A 220 -0.26 2.52 9.91
CA MET A 220 0.73 3.55 9.56
C MET A 220 0.61 4.82 10.39
N ASP A 221 -0.60 5.23 10.80
CA ASP A 221 -0.76 6.41 11.68
C ASP A 221 0.02 6.25 12.98
N ALA A 222 -0.13 5.09 13.64
CA ALA A 222 0.48 4.82 14.92
C ALA A 222 2.00 4.57 14.78
N LEU A 223 2.39 3.73 13.81
CA LEU A 223 3.79 3.38 13.58
C LEU A 223 4.62 4.59 13.13
N TYR A 224 4.10 5.40 12.21
CA TYR A 224 4.80 6.57 11.70
C TYR A 224 4.96 7.63 12.79
N LYS A 225 3.89 7.92 13.54
CA LYS A 225 3.95 8.87 14.66
C LYS A 225 5.03 8.46 15.68
N MET A 226 5.04 7.19 16.07
CA MET A 226 6.05 6.68 17.00
C MET A 226 7.47 6.73 16.41
N SER A 227 7.63 6.44 15.12
CA SER A 227 8.92 6.56 14.42
C SER A 227 9.46 7.99 14.45
N VAL A 228 8.60 8.98 14.18
CA VAL A 228 8.97 10.40 14.23
C VAL A 228 9.26 10.87 15.66
N GLU A 229 8.42 10.51 16.63
CA GLU A 229 8.56 10.94 18.03
C GLU A 229 9.84 10.37 18.67
N LYS A 230 10.18 9.13 18.36
CA LYS A 230 11.35 8.46 18.95
C LYS A 230 12.64 8.72 18.18
N GLY A 231 12.56 8.90 16.85
CA GLY A 231 13.70 9.20 15.97
C GLY A 231 14.70 8.05 15.74
N ASN A 232 14.78 7.09 16.66
CA ASN A 232 15.61 5.89 16.59
C ASN A 232 14.90 4.67 15.96
N ILE A 233 13.60 4.79 15.63
CA ILE A 233 12.83 3.74 14.96
C ILE A 233 12.72 4.07 13.47
N LYS A 234 13.14 3.13 12.63
CA LYS A 234 13.12 3.20 11.17
C LYS A 234 12.14 2.18 10.61
N LEU A 235 11.37 2.57 9.59
CA LEU A 235 10.37 1.70 8.97
C LEU A 235 10.83 1.31 7.57
N TYR A 236 11.15 0.03 7.36
CA TYR A 236 11.37 -0.55 6.05
C TYR A 236 10.11 -1.30 5.60
N LEU A 237 9.43 -0.77 4.60
CA LEU A 237 8.10 -1.23 4.18
C LEU A 237 8.10 -1.66 2.71
N PRO A 238 8.86 -2.71 2.33
CA PRO A 238 8.78 -3.28 0.97
C PRO A 238 7.36 -3.82 0.71
N GLU A 239 6.97 -4.02 -0.55
CA GLU A 239 5.65 -4.61 -0.86
C GLU A 239 5.37 -5.90 -0.06
N SER A 240 6.37 -6.78 -0.01
CA SER A 240 6.39 -8.02 0.75
C SER A 240 7.80 -8.63 0.73
N PHE A 241 8.05 -9.66 1.53
CA PHE A 241 9.28 -10.45 1.39
C PHE A 241 9.38 -11.16 0.02
N GLU A 242 8.27 -11.66 -0.52
CA GLU A 242 8.25 -12.32 -1.82
C GLU A 242 8.60 -11.35 -2.95
N TRP A 243 8.12 -10.11 -2.86
CA TRP A 243 8.52 -9.04 -3.77
C TRP A 243 10.02 -8.74 -3.68
N ILE A 244 10.63 -8.77 -2.50
CA ILE A 244 12.09 -8.58 -2.38
C ILE A 244 12.86 -9.65 -3.17
N ILE A 245 12.41 -10.90 -3.09
CA ILE A 245 13.00 -12.01 -3.86
C ILE A 245 12.77 -11.83 -5.36
N LEU A 246 11.53 -11.54 -5.78
CA LEU A 246 11.16 -11.38 -7.20
C LEU A 246 11.86 -10.19 -7.85
N SER A 247 11.99 -9.08 -7.13
CA SER A 247 12.72 -7.89 -7.56
C SER A 247 14.23 -8.11 -7.60
N SER A 248 14.73 -9.22 -7.05
CA SER A 248 16.15 -9.58 -7.12
C SER A 248 16.48 -10.30 -8.41
N GLU A 249 17.75 -10.23 -8.81
CA GLU A 249 18.26 -10.95 -9.96
C GLU A 249 18.43 -12.46 -9.69
N LEU A 250 17.85 -13.00 -8.61
CA LEU A 250 18.03 -14.41 -8.22
C LEU A 250 17.44 -15.40 -9.24
N LEU A 251 16.28 -15.05 -9.82
CA LEU A 251 15.55 -15.95 -10.73
C LEU A 251 15.93 -15.76 -12.20
N GLU A 252 16.62 -14.66 -12.55
CA GLU A 252 17.06 -14.32 -13.92
C GLU A 252 15.97 -14.48 -15.00
N ASP A 253 14.70 -14.23 -14.66
CA ASP A 253 13.54 -14.39 -15.55
C ASP A 253 13.09 -13.02 -16.10
N LYS A 254 13.04 -12.89 -17.43
CA LYS A 254 12.63 -11.65 -18.12
C LYS A 254 11.19 -11.26 -17.84
N GLU A 255 10.28 -12.24 -17.75
CA GLU A 255 8.87 -11.97 -17.47
C GLU A 255 8.71 -11.40 -16.05
N ILE A 256 9.47 -11.92 -15.08
CA ILE A 256 9.47 -11.36 -13.72
C ILE A 256 9.91 -9.90 -13.75
N LYS A 257 10.95 -9.57 -14.52
CA LYS A 257 11.41 -8.18 -14.65
C LYS A 257 10.32 -7.27 -15.23
N ASP A 258 9.66 -7.70 -16.30
CA ASP A 258 8.56 -6.93 -16.91
C ASP A 258 7.37 -6.74 -15.94
N ILE A 259 7.11 -7.74 -15.08
CA ILE A 259 6.09 -7.65 -14.01
C ILE A 259 6.53 -6.68 -12.91
N MET A 260 7.79 -6.73 -12.47
CA MET A 260 8.30 -5.84 -11.40
C MET A 260 8.39 -4.38 -11.85
N ASP A 261 8.59 -4.11 -13.14
CA ASP A 261 8.64 -2.75 -13.69
C ASP A 261 7.26 -2.06 -13.67
N LYS A 262 6.17 -2.81 -13.91
CA LYS A 262 4.79 -2.30 -13.92
C LYS A 262 3.78 -3.30 -13.34
N PRO A 263 3.86 -3.60 -12.03
CA PRO A 263 3.04 -4.64 -11.40
C PRO A 263 1.54 -4.38 -11.55
N GLU A 264 1.11 -3.13 -11.57
CA GLU A 264 -0.28 -2.74 -11.76
C GLU A 264 -0.91 -3.30 -13.04
N ASN A 265 -0.11 -3.59 -14.08
CA ASN A 265 -0.61 -4.17 -15.34
C ASN A 265 -0.83 -5.69 -15.29
N TYR A 266 -0.50 -6.34 -14.18
CA TYR A 266 -0.62 -7.79 -14.01
C TYR A 266 -1.51 -8.19 -12.85
N ILE A 267 -1.72 -7.31 -11.87
CA ILE A 267 -2.44 -7.63 -10.63
C ILE A 267 -3.92 -7.28 -10.76
N GLU A 268 -4.76 -8.29 -10.95
CA GLU A 268 -6.22 -8.15 -11.00
C GLU A 268 -6.84 -8.02 -9.59
N SER A 269 -7.59 -6.94 -9.36
CA SER A 269 -8.18 -6.61 -8.06
C SER A 269 -9.15 -7.68 -7.52
N GLN A 270 -9.86 -8.37 -8.41
CA GLN A 270 -10.81 -9.43 -8.05
C GLN A 270 -10.11 -10.73 -7.65
N GLU A 271 -8.92 -11.00 -8.20
CA GLU A 271 -8.14 -12.20 -7.89
C GLU A 271 -7.27 -12.00 -6.65
N TYR A 272 -6.68 -10.81 -6.51
CA TYR A 272 -5.71 -10.51 -5.48
C TYR A 272 -6.16 -9.32 -4.63
N PHE A 273 -6.61 -9.62 -3.42
CA PHE A 273 -7.03 -8.60 -2.46
C PHE A 273 -5.90 -7.64 -2.04
N SER A 274 -4.65 -8.11 -2.10
CA SER A 274 -3.43 -7.33 -1.88
C SER A 274 -2.34 -7.80 -2.85
N TRP A 275 -1.39 -6.90 -3.16
CA TRP A 275 -0.25 -7.22 -4.02
C TRP A 275 0.66 -8.31 -3.43
N GLU A 276 0.77 -8.41 -2.10
CA GLU A 276 1.48 -9.49 -1.39
C GLU A 276 1.00 -10.88 -1.85
N ARG A 277 -0.33 -11.07 -2.01
CA ARG A 277 -0.90 -12.35 -2.47
C ARG A 277 -0.48 -12.68 -3.90
N PHE A 278 -0.43 -11.68 -4.77
CA PHE A 278 0.04 -11.85 -6.14
C PHE A 278 1.52 -12.24 -6.16
N PHE A 279 2.39 -11.49 -5.48
CA PHE A 279 3.82 -11.79 -5.43
C PHE A 279 4.10 -13.16 -4.81
N THR A 280 3.34 -13.55 -3.79
CA THR A 280 3.42 -14.89 -3.21
C THR A 280 3.10 -15.97 -4.24
N LYS A 281 1.97 -15.82 -4.95
CA LYS A 281 1.59 -16.78 -5.99
C LYS A 281 2.62 -16.83 -7.12
N LEU A 282 3.04 -15.67 -7.63
CA LEU A 282 4.03 -15.56 -8.70
C LEU A 282 5.34 -16.26 -8.32
N LEU A 283 5.86 -16.02 -7.12
CA LEU A 283 7.09 -16.64 -6.66
C LEU A 283 6.96 -18.16 -6.47
N VAL A 284 5.84 -18.63 -5.92
CA VAL A 284 5.55 -20.07 -5.80
C VAL A 284 5.51 -20.72 -7.18
N ASP A 285 4.79 -20.13 -8.13
CA ASP A 285 4.61 -20.68 -9.47
C ASP A 285 5.94 -20.69 -10.24
N LYS A 286 6.72 -19.59 -10.19
CA LYS A 286 8.01 -19.45 -10.89
C LYS A 286 9.11 -20.35 -10.33
N THR A 287 9.04 -20.71 -9.05
CA THR A 287 10.04 -21.56 -8.40
C THR A 287 9.61 -23.03 -8.31
N ALA A 288 8.39 -23.37 -8.72
CA ALA A 288 7.86 -24.72 -8.69
C ALA A 288 8.75 -25.70 -9.48
N GLY A 289 9.08 -26.84 -8.87
CA GLY A 289 9.93 -27.85 -9.50
C GLY A 289 11.42 -27.50 -9.59
N THR A 290 11.84 -26.31 -9.13
CA THR A 290 13.24 -25.90 -9.11
C THR A 290 13.89 -26.14 -7.74
N TYR A 291 15.23 -26.05 -7.67
CA TYR A 291 15.96 -26.08 -6.40
C TYR A 291 15.63 -24.86 -5.50
N LEU A 292 15.09 -23.79 -6.09
CA LEU A 292 14.64 -22.58 -5.39
C LEU A 292 13.18 -22.64 -4.96
N LYS A 293 12.50 -23.81 -4.99
CA LYS A 293 11.08 -23.93 -4.61
C LYS A 293 10.75 -23.12 -3.35
N TYR A 294 9.89 -22.12 -3.50
CA TYR A 294 9.43 -21.26 -2.42
C TYR A 294 8.23 -21.84 -1.68
N GLN A 295 8.17 -21.60 -0.37
CA GLN A 295 7.00 -21.88 0.46
C GLN A 295 6.85 -20.73 1.45
N LYS A 296 5.65 -20.11 1.54
CA LYS A 296 5.43 -18.97 2.45
C LYS A 296 5.68 -19.36 3.91
N GLY A 297 5.24 -20.56 4.31
CA GLY A 297 5.31 -21.03 5.71
C GLY A 297 6.70 -21.47 6.20
N LYS A 298 7.64 -21.77 5.30
CA LYS A 298 8.98 -22.25 5.67
C LYS A 298 9.99 -21.94 4.56
N LEU A 299 11.08 -21.27 4.90
CA LEU A 299 12.05 -20.86 3.90
C LEU A 299 12.85 -22.08 3.44
N ASN A 300 12.98 -22.25 2.12
CA ASN A 300 13.90 -23.22 1.56
C ASN A 300 15.36 -22.82 1.92
N PRO A 301 16.15 -23.69 2.58
CA PRO A 301 17.51 -23.36 3.03
C PRO A 301 18.43 -22.83 1.92
N THR A 302 18.13 -23.15 0.66
CA THR A 302 18.91 -22.65 -0.48
C THR A 302 18.88 -21.13 -0.61
N TYR A 303 17.84 -20.45 -0.11
CA TYR A 303 17.79 -18.98 -0.06
C TYR A 303 18.84 -18.40 0.91
N LEU A 304 19.30 -19.19 1.90
CA LEU A 304 20.32 -18.80 2.87
C LEU A 304 21.75 -19.11 2.41
N HIS A 305 21.92 -19.82 1.29
CA HIS A 305 23.24 -20.03 0.70
C HIS A 305 23.87 -18.69 0.32
N GLU A 306 25.17 -18.55 0.59
CA GLU A 306 25.89 -17.28 0.53
C GLU A 306 25.66 -16.51 -0.79
N LYS A 307 25.74 -17.19 -1.94
CA LYS A 307 25.47 -16.59 -3.25
C LYS A 307 24.06 -16.00 -3.35
N ASN A 308 23.03 -16.79 -3.04
CA ASN A 308 21.62 -16.40 -3.21
C ASN A 308 21.23 -15.29 -2.24
N LYS A 309 21.61 -15.47 -0.97
CA LYS A 309 21.44 -14.47 0.08
C LYS A 309 22.08 -13.13 -0.30
N ASN A 310 23.31 -13.15 -0.84
CA ASN A 310 23.98 -11.93 -1.28
C ASN A 310 23.27 -11.22 -2.44
N ILE A 311 22.65 -11.97 -3.37
CA ILE A 311 21.86 -11.40 -4.47
C ILE A 311 20.62 -10.68 -3.91
N ILE A 312 19.86 -11.36 -3.04
CA ILE A 312 18.67 -10.78 -2.41
C ILE A 312 19.04 -9.56 -1.53
N LEU A 313 20.11 -9.67 -0.74
CA LEU A 313 20.58 -8.59 0.14
C LEU A 313 20.98 -7.33 -0.63
N ARG A 314 21.50 -7.41 -1.86
CA ARG A 314 21.86 -6.22 -2.64
C ARG A 314 20.67 -5.31 -2.88
N ASN A 315 19.48 -5.88 -3.07
CA ASN A 315 18.26 -5.10 -3.20
C ASN A 315 17.85 -4.40 -1.90
N ILE A 316 18.14 -5.02 -0.75
CA ILE A 316 17.80 -4.46 0.55
C ILE A 316 18.87 -3.46 1.01
N LYS A 317 20.14 -3.62 0.63
CA LYS A 317 21.25 -2.74 1.04
C LYS A 317 21.12 -1.30 0.60
N ASN A 318 20.38 -1.03 -0.46
CA ASN A 318 20.02 0.34 -0.84
C ASN A 318 18.96 0.95 0.09
N SER A 319 18.46 0.17 1.04
CA SER A 319 17.44 0.56 2.00
C SER A 319 17.96 0.43 3.43
N ILE A 320 18.48 -0.72 3.87
CA ILE A 320 18.98 -1.00 5.24
C ILE A 320 20.47 -1.34 5.23
N ASP A 321 21.25 -0.73 6.14
CA ASP A 321 22.63 -1.13 6.40
C ASP A 321 22.69 -2.32 7.39
N PHE A 322 23.11 -3.50 6.92
CA PHE A 322 23.20 -4.76 7.70
C PHE A 322 24.63 -5.11 8.14
#